data_AF-J0WXQ2-F1
#
_entry.id   AF-J0WXQ2-F1
#
_cell.length_a   1.000
_cell.length_b   1.000
_cell.length_c   1.000
_cell.angle_alpha   90.00
_cell.angle_beta   90.00
_cell.angle_gamma   90.00
#
_symmetry.space_group_name_H-M   'P 1'
#
loop_
_entity.id
_entity.type
_entity.pdbx_description
1 polymer ?
#
loop_
_entity_poly.entity_id
_entity_poly.type
_entity_poly.pdbx_seq_one_letter_code
_entity_poly.pdbx_strand_id
1 'polypeptide(L)'
;MTGASGSAGGPGSPDGIGGAGSPDSTDGPDTVETGKTLRVQTTPIPGFLRLDLTVHGDRRGWFKENWQREKMLALGLPDFGPVQNNISFNDEVGVTRGIHAEPWDKFVSVATGRVFGAWVDLRDGPSFGAVYTCEIDPSVAVFVPKGVGNAYQTLEPDTAYTYLVNDHWLPDATYTFLNLADETAAVPWPIPLERAILSDKDRAHPRMAEVAPMPVEPERGRRVLVTGARGQLGRELMKQLPQAGYTVTGVDLPEADVSDAVQMTAWDWSAYDIVINAAAWTDVDGAETPDGRRLSWRANATGPANLARAAAAHGFTLVHISSEYTFDGTAGIHTEDEPPSPLGVYGQSKAGGDAAVEAAPRHYLVRTSWVVGDGKNFVRTMASLAERGIAPKVVADQTGRLTFTTDLAAGIIHLLSTGAEYGTYNLSGRGPVVSWCDIARRVYELVGRSAAEVTPVTTAEYYAGQEGIAPRPLSSALDLSRIEATGFTPADSMERLEAYVPTL
;
A
#
# COMPACT_ATOMS: atom_id res chain seq x y z
N MET A 1 47.96 22.21 -26.20
CA MET A 1 49.24 21.73 -25.63
C MET A 1 49.04 20.24 -25.35
N THR A 2 49.35 19.37 -26.32
CA THR A 2 50.62 18.61 -26.43
C THR A 2 50.80 17.65 -25.25
N GLY A 3 50.43 16.37 -25.41
CA GLY A 3 51.39 15.28 -25.67
C GLY A 3 51.52 14.43 -24.39
N ALA A 4 51.82 13.13 -24.37
CA ALA A 4 52.40 12.26 -25.37
C ALA A 4 52.08 10.78 -25.06
N SER A 5 52.21 9.99 -26.12
CA SER A 5 52.24 8.54 -26.25
C SER A 5 53.34 7.82 -25.45
N GLY A 6 53.13 6.53 -25.18
CA GLY A 6 54.20 5.58 -24.84
C GLY A 6 53.75 4.12 -24.95
N SER A 7 54.01 3.49 -26.09
CA SER A 7 53.95 2.03 -26.32
C SER A 7 55.24 1.35 -25.87
N ALA A 8 55.17 0.08 -25.44
CA ALA A 8 55.97 -1.05 -25.96
C ALA A 8 56.03 -2.24 -24.97
N GLY A 9 55.95 -3.47 -25.52
CA GLY A 9 56.67 -4.62 -24.96
C GLY A 9 55.86 -5.87 -24.63
N GLY A 10 55.56 -6.71 -25.63
CA GLY A 10 55.75 -8.16 -25.47
C GLY A 10 57.25 -8.48 -25.62
N PRO A 11 57.77 -9.67 -25.21
CA PRO A 11 57.28 -10.96 -25.70
C PRO A 11 57.37 -12.12 -24.67
N GLY A 12 56.93 -13.32 -25.05
CA GLY A 12 57.46 -14.56 -24.46
C GLY A 12 56.46 -15.68 -24.22
N SER A 13 56.09 -16.39 -25.28
CA SER A 13 55.77 -17.82 -25.17
C SER A 13 57.08 -18.61 -25.04
N PRO A 14 57.05 -19.75 -24.32
CA PRO A 14 57.76 -20.92 -24.80
C PRO A 14 56.84 -22.14 -24.90
N ASP A 15 57.19 -22.96 -25.88
CA ASP A 15 56.53 -24.17 -26.33
C ASP A 15 56.44 -25.29 -25.27
N GLY A 16 55.27 -25.94 -25.27
CA GLY A 16 55.07 -27.38 -25.44
C GLY A 16 56.00 -28.38 -24.75
N ILE A 17 55.45 -29.14 -23.80
CA ILE A 17 55.76 -30.56 -23.60
C ILE A 17 54.45 -31.31 -23.35
N GLY A 18 54.14 -32.26 -24.24
CA GLY A 18 53.02 -33.18 -24.09
C GLY A 18 53.31 -34.29 -23.08
N GLY A 19 52.25 -34.77 -22.42
CA GLY A 19 52.31 -35.91 -21.53
C GLY A 19 50.91 -36.43 -21.20
N ALA A 20 50.58 -37.56 -21.83
CA ALA A 20 49.64 -38.62 -21.43
C ALA A 20 48.31 -38.23 -20.76
N GLY A 21 47.21 -38.56 -21.45
CA GLY A 21 45.90 -38.65 -20.84
C GLY A 21 45.82 -39.76 -19.80
N SER A 22 45.15 -39.46 -18.69
CA SER A 22 44.49 -40.41 -17.81
C SER A 22 43.04 -39.95 -17.67
N PRO A 23 42.03 -40.79 -17.94
CA PRO A 23 40.64 -40.46 -17.66
C PRO A 23 40.39 -40.83 -16.20
N ASP A 24 40.63 -39.90 -15.28
CA ASP A 24 40.13 -40.04 -13.92
C ASP A 24 38.85 -39.23 -13.82
N SER A 25 37.76 -39.85 -14.30
CA SER A 25 36.39 -39.45 -13.99
C SER A 25 36.13 -39.77 -12.53
N THR A 26 36.55 -38.87 -11.64
CA THR A 26 36.02 -38.82 -10.27
C THR A 26 34.73 -38.02 -10.30
N ASP A 27 33.62 -38.69 -10.61
CA ASP A 27 32.29 -38.20 -10.23
C ASP A 27 32.25 -38.14 -8.69
N GLY A 28 32.47 -36.93 -8.16
CA GLY A 28 32.17 -36.59 -6.77
C GLY A 28 30.66 -36.38 -6.58
N PRO A 29 30.17 -36.31 -5.33
CA PRO A 29 28.74 -36.20 -5.02
C PRO A 29 28.12 -34.98 -5.71
N ASP A 30 26.96 -35.19 -6.34
CA ASP A 30 26.11 -34.20 -7.06
C ASP A 30 26.51 -32.73 -6.79
N THR A 31 27.34 -32.17 -7.65
CA THR A 31 27.77 -30.78 -7.52
C THR A 31 26.58 -29.87 -7.81
N VAL A 32 26.25 -28.99 -6.86
CA VAL A 32 25.23 -27.92 -7.03
C VAL A 32 25.44 -27.25 -8.38
N GLU A 33 24.39 -27.18 -9.18
CA GLU A 33 24.46 -26.55 -10.50
C GLU A 33 24.74 -25.05 -10.33
N THR A 34 25.92 -24.61 -10.78
CA THR A 34 26.34 -23.21 -10.70
C THR A 34 26.09 -22.51 -12.04
N GLY A 35 25.79 -21.21 -11.99
CA GLY A 35 25.58 -20.39 -13.20
C GLY A 35 24.15 -20.34 -13.75
N LYS A 36 23.15 -20.87 -13.03
CA LYS A 36 21.73 -20.63 -13.36
C LYS A 36 21.44 -19.13 -13.40
N THR A 37 20.60 -18.71 -14.35
CA THR A 37 20.05 -17.35 -14.33
C THR A 37 18.86 -17.31 -13.39
N LEU A 38 18.78 -16.28 -12.54
CA LEU A 38 17.60 -16.03 -11.70
C LEU A 38 16.32 -16.02 -12.54
N ARG A 39 15.38 -16.92 -12.23
CA ARG A 39 14.09 -17.06 -12.95
C ARG A 39 12.96 -17.41 -12.00
N VAL A 40 11.75 -17.02 -12.37
CA VAL A 40 10.52 -17.27 -11.62
C VAL A 40 9.57 -18.08 -12.50
N GLN A 41 8.94 -19.10 -11.91
CA GLN A 41 7.99 -19.98 -12.58
C GLN A 41 6.71 -20.09 -11.74
N THR A 42 5.56 -19.92 -12.40
CA THR A 42 4.26 -20.19 -11.80
C THR A 42 4.06 -21.70 -11.63
N THR A 43 3.33 -22.10 -10.60
CA THR A 43 2.95 -23.50 -10.37
C THR A 43 1.43 -23.67 -10.45
N PRO A 44 0.92 -24.91 -10.37
CA PRO A 44 -0.53 -25.15 -10.31
C PRO A 44 -1.23 -24.55 -9.09
N ILE A 45 -0.50 -24.22 -8.01
CA ILE A 45 -1.07 -23.56 -6.83
C ILE A 45 -1.05 -22.04 -7.05
N PRO A 46 -2.21 -21.36 -7.05
CA PRO A 46 -2.26 -19.91 -7.31
C PRO A 46 -1.38 -19.09 -6.37
N GLY A 47 -0.50 -18.27 -6.94
CA GLY A 47 0.43 -17.41 -6.22
C GLY A 47 1.70 -18.10 -5.70
N PHE A 48 1.77 -19.44 -5.73
CA PHE A 48 2.98 -20.17 -5.40
C PHE A 48 3.97 -20.09 -6.55
N LEU A 49 5.22 -19.72 -6.25
CA LEU A 49 6.25 -19.52 -7.26
C LEU A 49 7.47 -20.38 -6.97
N ARG A 50 8.01 -21.04 -8.00
CA ARG A 50 9.33 -21.67 -7.95
C ARG A 50 10.36 -20.71 -8.53
N LEU A 51 11.52 -20.65 -7.91
CA LEU A 51 12.64 -19.85 -8.37
C LEU A 51 13.85 -20.73 -8.64
N ASP A 52 14.49 -20.49 -9.79
CA ASP A 52 15.89 -20.87 -9.99
C ASP A 52 16.76 -19.72 -9.50
N LEU A 53 17.63 -19.97 -8.53
CA LEU A 53 18.57 -18.99 -7.98
C LEU A 53 19.90 -19.02 -8.73
N THR A 54 20.49 -17.84 -8.90
CA THR A 54 21.88 -17.75 -9.36
C THR A 54 22.82 -18.21 -8.24
N VAL A 55 23.54 -19.30 -8.47
CA VAL A 55 24.60 -19.80 -7.57
C VAL A 55 25.95 -19.65 -8.25
N HIS A 56 26.88 -18.99 -7.57
CA HIS A 56 28.25 -18.76 -8.04
C HIS A 56 29.21 -19.68 -7.30
N GLY A 57 29.78 -20.67 -7.99
CA GLY A 57 30.79 -21.55 -7.43
C GLY A 57 32.22 -21.08 -7.71
N ASP A 58 33.11 -21.27 -6.74
CA ASP A 58 34.55 -21.20 -6.92
C ASP A 58 35.27 -22.24 -6.04
N ARG A 59 36.61 -22.22 -6.02
CA ARG A 59 37.43 -23.17 -5.26
C ARG A 59 37.22 -23.15 -3.72
N ARG A 60 36.45 -22.20 -3.20
CA ARG A 60 36.12 -22.03 -1.76
C ARG A 60 34.72 -22.54 -1.41
N GLY A 61 33.92 -22.96 -2.39
CA GLY A 61 32.51 -23.32 -2.23
C GLY A 61 31.61 -22.52 -3.16
N TRP A 62 30.40 -22.18 -2.72
CA TRP A 62 29.46 -21.41 -3.52
C TRP A 62 28.86 -20.23 -2.75
N PHE A 63 28.43 -19.22 -3.48
CA PHE A 63 27.73 -18.04 -3.00
C PHE A 63 26.39 -17.90 -3.73
N LYS A 64 25.34 -17.50 -3.00
CA LYS A 64 24.06 -17.12 -3.58
C LYS A 64 23.46 -15.94 -2.84
N GLU A 65 22.72 -15.11 -3.57
CA GLU A 65 21.78 -14.17 -2.97
C GLU A 65 20.48 -14.93 -2.70
N ASN A 66 20.29 -15.39 -1.47
CA ASN A 66 19.11 -16.20 -1.15
C ASN A 66 17.81 -15.39 -1.31
N TRP A 67 17.83 -14.11 -0.93
CA TRP A 67 16.76 -13.14 -1.17
C TRP A 67 17.38 -11.84 -1.65
N GLN A 68 16.90 -11.32 -2.79
CA GLN A 68 17.28 -10.02 -3.30
C GLN A 68 16.01 -9.33 -3.82
N ARG A 69 15.48 -8.39 -3.03
CA ARG A 69 14.18 -7.75 -3.27
C ARG A 69 14.08 -7.16 -4.68
N GLU A 70 14.97 -6.25 -5.05
CA GLU A 70 14.92 -5.54 -6.33
C GLU A 70 14.87 -6.49 -7.55
N LYS A 71 15.79 -7.46 -7.62
CA LYS A 71 15.90 -8.44 -8.72
C LYS A 71 14.69 -9.35 -8.78
N MET A 72 14.17 -9.78 -7.63
CA MET A 72 13.04 -10.72 -7.58
C MET A 72 11.70 -10.02 -7.86
N LEU A 73 11.50 -8.79 -7.39
CA LEU A 73 10.30 -8.00 -7.71
C LEU A 73 10.23 -7.67 -9.21
N ALA A 74 11.37 -7.35 -9.83
CA ALA A 74 11.45 -7.13 -11.27
C ALA A 74 11.04 -8.38 -12.10
N LEU A 75 11.09 -9.57 -11.50
CA LEU A 75 10.67 -10.84 -12.11
C LEU A 75 9.25 -11.26 -11.71
N GLY A 76 8.50 -10.41 -10.99
CA GLY A 76 7.10 -10.64 -10.65
C GLY A 76 6.85 -11.34 -9.31
N LEU A 77 7.85 -11.44 -8.43
CA LEU A 77 7.55 -11.82 -7.04
C LEU A 77 6.75 -10.69 -6.36
N PRO A 78 5.80 -11.04 -5.47
CA PRO A 78 5.17 -10.03 -4.63
C PRO A 78 6.18 -9.46 -3.63
N ASP A 79 6.06 -8.17 -3.35
CA ASP A 79 6.83 -7.55 -2.28
C ASP A 79 6.23 -7.89 -0.93
N PHE A 80 6.67 -9.03 -0.40
CA PHE A 80 6.12 -9.58 0.83
C PHE A 80 6.75 -8.98 2.08
N GLY A 81 7.91 -8.31 2.01
CA GLY A 81 8.53 -7.59 3.13
C GLY A 81 8.94 -8.49 4.30
N PRO A 82 9.98 -9.32 4.17
CA PRO A 82 10.35 -10.26 5.24
C PRO A 82 10.78 -9.54 6.52
N VAL A 83 10.20 -9.93 7.65
CA VAL A 83 10.48 -9.38 8.99
C VAL A 83 11.27 -10.33 9.89
N GLN A 84 11.34 -11.61 9.51
CA GLN A 84 12.02 -12.64 10.28
C GLN A 84 12.65 -13.69 9.35
N ASN A 85 13.86 -14.14 9.72
CA ASN A 85 14.58 -15.24 9.06
C ASN A 85 14.70 -16.42 10.01
N ASN A 86 14.38 -17.61 9.52
CA ASN A 86 14.34 -18.84 10.28
C ASN A 86 15.27 -19.87 9.65
N ILE A 87 15.90 -20.69 10.49
CA ILE A 87 16.76 -21.78 10.07
C ILE A 87 16.40 -23.03 10.86
N SER A 88 16.21 -24.15 10.17
CA SER A 88 16.09 -25.48 10.76
C SER A 88 17.26 -26.33 10.27
N PHE A 89 18.14 -26.71 11.20
CA PHE A 89 19.20 -27.66 10.95
C PHE A 89 18.68 -29.08 11.15
N ASN A 90 19.02 -29.98 10.24
CA ASN A 90 18.61 -31.38 10.23
C ASN A 90 19.86 -32.21 9.92
N ASP A 91 20.28 -33.02 10.88
CA ASP A 91 21.49 -33.84 10.84
C ASP A 91 21.31 -35.12 10.00
N GLU A 92 20.13 -35.70 10.01
CA GLU A 92 19.84 -36.98 9.35
C GLU A 92 19.04 -36.85 8.04
N VAL A 93 19.17 -37.88 7.19
CA VAL A 93 18.33 -38.10 6.00
C VAL A 93 16.95 -38.63 6.44
N GLY A 94 15.88 -38.15 5.81
CA GLY A 94 14.52 -38.59 6.11
C GLY A 94 13.83 -37.81 7.24
N VAL A 95 14.45 -36.76 7.78
CA VAL A 95 13.77 -35.80 8.66
C VAL A 95 12.68 -35.13 7.86
N THR A 96 11.43 -35.35 8.28
CA THR A 96 10.25 -34.88 7.57
C THR A 96 9.43 -33.99 8.50
N ARG A 97 9.11 -32.77 8.04
CA ARG A 97 8.28 -31.82 8.80
C ARG A 97 6.91 -31.69 8.15
N GLY A 98 5.87 -31.62 8.98
CA GLY A 98 4.45 -31.68 8.57
C GLY A 98 4.00 -30.58 7.61
N ILE A 99 2.82 -30.79 7.00
CA ILE A 99 2.16 -29.83 6.10
C ILE A 99 1.44 -28.78 6.95
N HIS A 100 2.08 -27.63 7.14
CA HIS A 100 1.57 -26.53 7.96
C HIS A 100 1.20 -25.35 7.06
N ALA A 101 -0.05 -24.90 7.12
CA ALA A 101 -0.54 -23.72 6.44
C ALA A 101 -0.66 -22.57 7.45
N GLU A 102 0.30 -21.64 7.37
CA GLU A 102 0.39 -20.50 8.27
C GLU A 102 -0.21 -19.22 7.67
N PRO A 103 -0.59 -18.24 8.51
CA PRO A 103 -1.25 -17.00 8.06
C PRO A 103 -0.30 -15.97 7.43
N TRP A 104 0.93 -16.35 7.08
CA TRP A 104 1.95 -15.48 6.48
C TRP A 104 2.58 -16.11 5.25
N ASP A 105 3.17 -15.28 4.41
CA ASP A 105 3.92 -15.72 3.24
C ASP A 105 5.32 -16.18 3.66
N LYS A 106 5.88 -17.14 2.92
CA LYS A 106 7.23 -17.64 3.13
C LYS A 106 8.08 -17.55 1.87
N PHE A 107 9.35 -17.28 2.05
CA PHE A 107 10.36 -17.54 1.02
C PHE A 107 11.30 -18.62 1.53
N VAL A 108 11.30 -19.79 0.89
CA VAL A 108 11.99 -21.00 1.32
C VAL A 108 13.17 -21.29 0.40
N SER A 109 14.30 -21.71 0.99
CA SER A 109 15.43 -22.32 0.29
C SER A 109 16.24 -23.20 1.27
N VAL A 110 17.40 -23.69 0.85
CA VAL A 110 18.37 -24.38 1.73
C VAL A 110 19.71 -23.65 1.73
N ALA A 111 20.34 -23.51 2.88
CA ALA A 111 21.70 -22.97 3.01
C ALA A 111 22.77 -24.04 2.73
N THR A 112 22.44 -25.32 2.90
CA THR A 112 23.25 -26.49 2.52
C THR A 112 22.36 -27.73 2.49
N GLY A 113 22.79 -28.77 1.79
CA GLY A 113 22.06 -30.03 1.63
C GLY A 113 20.95 -29.97 0.58
N ARG A 114 20.08 -30.98 0.60
CA ARG A 114 18.92 -31.12 -0.29
C ARG A 114 17.68 -31.55 0.47
N VAL A 115 16.53 -31.04 0.05
CA VAL A 115 15.22 -31.49 0.53
C VAL A 115 14.28 -31.80 -0.62
N PHE A 116 13.36 -32.73 -0.41
CA PHE A 116 12.13 -32.84 -1.17
C PHE A 116 11.07 -31.97 -0.50
N GLY A 117 10.62 -30.93 -1.17
CA GLY A 117 9.54 -30.06 -0.70
C GLY A 117 8.18 -30.51 -1.23
N ALA A 118 7.16 -30.41 -0.39
CA ALA A 118 5.77 -30.68 -0.75
C ALA A 118 4.86 -29.59 -0.23
N TRP A 119 3.99 -29.09 -1.10
CA TRP A 119 3.04 -28.04 -0.78
C TRP A 119 1.64 -28.43 -1.18
N VAL A 120 0.68 -28.10 -0.32
CA VAL A 120 -0.74 -28.38 -0.53
C VAL A 120 -1.54 -27.12 -0.28
N ASP A 121 -2.38 -26.72 -1.23
CA ASP A 121 -3.22 -25.56 -1.06
C ASP A 121 -4.37 -25.86 -0.07
N LEU A 122 -4.33 -25.25 1.12
CA LEU A 122 -5.36 -25.45 2.16
C LEU A 122 -6.30 -24.24 2.28
N ARG A 123 -6.25 -23.33 1.31
CA ARG A 123 -7.13 -22.17 1.23
C ARG A 123 -8.49 -22.56 0.66
N ASP A 124 -9.55 -21.93 1.15
CA ASP A 124 -10.89 -22.10 0.60
C ASP A 124 -10.93 -21.70 -0.89
N GLY A 125 -11.60 -22.49 -1.72
CA GLY A 125 -11.77 -22.21 -3.15
C GLY A 125 -11.33 -23.33 -4.10
N PRO A 126 -11.30 -23.05 -5.42
CA PRO A 126 -11.19 -24.08 -6.45
C PRO A 126 -9.87 -24.86 -6.46
N SER A 127 -8.80 -24.29 -5.88
CA SER A 127 -7.49 -24.93 -5.79
C SER A 127 -7.29 -25.71 -4.49
N PHE A 128 -8.27 -25.76 -3.58
CA PHE A 128 -8.15 -26.53 -2.33
C PHE A 128 -7.75 -27.98 -2.61
N GLY A 129 -6.69 -28.45 -1.93
CA GLY A 129 -6.09 -29.77 -2.09
C GLY A 129 -5.12 -29.90 -3.26
N ALA A 130 -4.90 -28.85 -4.07
CA ALA A 130 -3.88 -28.88 -5.14
C ALA A 130 -2.48 -29.08 -4.54
N VAL A 131 -1.71 -29.99 -5.14
CA VAL A 131 -0.38 -30.38 -4.67
C VAL A 131 0.69 -29.94 -5.64
N TYR A 132 1.80 -29.43 -5.11
CA TYR A 132 3.03 -29.19 -5.85
C TYR A 132 4.21 -29.78 -5.09
N THR A 133 5.16 -30.39 -5.80
CA THR A 133 6.39 -30.92 -5.21
C THR A 133 7.58 -30.59 -6.07
N CYS A 134 8.74 -30.39 -5.44
CA CYS A 134 10.02 -30.29 -6.11
C CYS A 134 11.16 -30.58 -5.15
N GLU A 135 12.32 -30.94 -5.69
CA GLU A 135 13.55 -30.94 -4.91
C GLU A 135 14.10 -29.51 -4.81
N ILE A 136 14.60 -29.18 -3.62
CA ILE A 136 15.29 -27.92 -3.33
C ILE A 136 16.74 -28.26 -2.95
N ASP A 137 17.65 -27.82 -3.80
CA ASP A 137 19.07 -27.67 -3.51
C ASP A 137 19.40 -26.17 -3.32
N PRO A 138 20.66 -25.77 -3.09
CA PRO A 138 21.00 -24.37 -2.93
C PRO A 138 20.64 -23.46 -4.13
N SER A 139 20.44 -24.03 -5.32
CA SER A 139 20.05 -23.33 -6.55
C SER A 139 18.55 -23.17 -6.73
N VAL A 140 17.73 -23.66 -5.80
CA VAL A 140 16.26 -23.55 -5.86
C VAL A 140 15.72 -22.81 -4.65
N ALA A 141 14.69 -22.01 -4.88
CA ALA A 141 13.85 -21.46 -3.83
C ALA A 141 12.38 -21.53 -4.23
N VAL A 142 11.49 -21.35 -3.26
CA VAL A 142 10.06 -21.19 -3.52
C VAL A 142 9.49 -20.04 -2.70
N PHE A 143 8.54 -19.33 -3.29
CA PHE A 143 7.64 -18.43 -2.57
C PHE A 143 6.34 -19.18 -2.29
N VAL A 144 6.02 -19.28 -1.00
CA VAL A 144 4.85 -20.00 -0.47
C VAL A 144 3.85 -18.97 0.06
N PRO A 145 2.71 -18.77 -0.60
CA PRO A 145 1.67 -17.86 -0.10
C PRO A 145 1.09 -18.33 1.24
N LYS A 146 0.59 -17.38 2.03
CA LYS A 146 -0.22 -17.69 3.23
C LYS A 146 -1.31 -18.71 2.92
N GLY A 147 -1.53 -19.64 3.85
CA GLY A 147 -2.54 -20.71 3.70
C GLY A 147 -2.14 -21.87 2.78
N VAL A 148 -0.99 -21.82 2.10
CA VAL A 148 -0.43 -22.99 1.41
C VAL A 148 0.38 -23.80 2.42
N GLY A 149 -0.03 -25.04 2.64
CA GLY A 149 0.62 -25.97 3.54
C GLY A 149 2.03 -26.30 3.08
N ASN A 150 3.05 -26.04 3.90
CA ASN A 150 4.45 -26.25 3.58
C ASN A 150 5.03 -27.45 4.34
N ALA A 151 5.58 -28.43 3.63
CA ALA A 151 6.29 -29.57 4.18
C ALA A 151 7.61 -29.82 3.45
N TYR A 152 8.52 -30.54 4.09
CA TYR A 152 9.73 -31.03 3.44
C TYR A 152 10.24 -32.33 4.07
N GLN A 153 11.05 -33.06 3.32
CA GLN A 153 11.81 -34.23 3.74
C GLN A 153 13.29 -34.06 3.35
N THR A 154 14.22 -34.25 4.28
CA THR A 154 15.66 -34.17 3.99
C THR A 154 16.12 -35.34 3.13
N LEU A 155 16.88 -35.04 2.08
CA LEU A 155 17.50 -36.02 1.18
C LEU A 155 18.99 -36.19 1.46
N GLU A 156 19.60 -35.24 2.16
CA GLU A 156 21.00 -35.25 2.58
C GLU A 156 21.14 -34.95 4.07
N PRO A 157 22.18 -35.49 4.73
CA PRO A 157 22.51 -35.09 6.10
C PRO A 157 22.99 -33.63 6.13
N ASP A 158 23.10 -33.08 7.34
CA ASP A 158 23.58 -31.71 7.58
C ASP A 158 22.84 -30.64 6.75
N THR A 159 21.55 -30.85 6.51
CA THR A 159 20.71 -29.97 5.71
C THR A 159 20.19 -28.80 6.54
N ALA A 160 20.51 -27.57 6.12
CA ALA A 160 20.04 -26.34 6.73
C ALA A 160 18.92 -25.71 5.90
N TYR A 161 17.68 -25.97 6.29
CA TYR A 161 16.49 -25.40 5.67
C TYR A 161 16.29 -23.96 6.16
N THR A 162 16.20 -22.99 5.24
CA THR A 162 16.07 -21.56 5.58
C THR A 162 14.79 -20.99 5.00
N TYR A 163 14.10 -20.17 5.79
CA TYR A 163 12.92 -19.48 5.29
C TYR A 163 12.71 -18.11 5.93
N LEU A 164 12.34 -17.15 5.08
CA LEU A 164 11.91 -15.82 5.47
C LEU A 164 10.39 -15.79 5.62
N VAL A 165 9.87 -14.98 6.54
CA VAL A 165 8.44 -14.75 6.74
C VAL A 165 8.13 -13.26 6.86
N ASN A 166 6.92 -12.86 6.48
CA ASN A 166 6.46 -11.47 6.57
C ASN A 166 5.50 -11.18 7.72
N ASP A 167 5.41 -12.08 8.68
CA ASP A 167 4.77 -11.84 9.95
C ASP A 167 5.56 -12.49 11.08
N HIS A 168 5.37 -12.00 12.30
CA HIS A 168 6.02 -12.54 13.48
C HIS A 168 5.39 -13.87 13.88
N TRP A 169 6.22 -14.82 14.29
CA TRP A 169 5.71 -16.05 14.89
C TRP A 169 4.94 -15.73 16.17
N LEU A 170 3.70 -16.23 16.27
CA LEU A 170 2.86 -16.10 17.46
C LEU A 170 2.55 -17.48 18.03
N PRO A 171 2.71 -17.69 19.35
CA PRO A 171 2.44 -18.98 19.99
C PRO A 171 0.96 -19.39 19.90
N ASP A 172 0.04 -18.42 19.87
CA ASP A 172 -1.41 -18.64 19.89
C ASP A 172 -2.06 -18.54 18.49
N ALA A 173 -1.27 -18.43 17.43
CA ALA A 173 -1.81 -18.41 16.07
C ALA A 173 -2.49 -19.74 15.74
N THR A 174 -3.67 -19.66 15.11
CA THR A 174 -4.38 -20.84 14.61
C THR A 174 -3.78 -21.20 13.25
N TYR A 175 -3.25 -22.42 13.16
CA TYR A 175 -2.69 -22.98 11.93
C TYR A 175 -3.63 -24.04 11.36
N THR A 176 -3.70 -24.13 10.04
CA THR A 176 -4.33 -25.26 9.37
C THR A 176 -3.27 -26.31 9.08
N PHE A 177 -3.56 -27.57 9.39
CA PHE A 177 -2.61 -28.67 9.25
C PHE A 177 -3.19 -29.76 8.34
N LEU A 178 -2.33 -30.48 7.62
CA LEU A 178 -2.69 -31.69 6.91
C LEU A 178 -1.75 -32.84 7.29
N ASN A 179 -2.31 -34.05 7.39
CA ASN A 179 -1.54 -35.26 7.63
C ASN A 179 -0.60 -35.56 6.46
N LEU A 180 0.66 -35.90 6.77
CA LEU A 180 1.68 -36.26 5.76
C LEU A 180 1.29 -37.49 4.92
N ALA A 181 0.52 -38.41 5.49
CA ALA A 181 0.09 -39.65 4.85
C ALA A 181 -1.27 -39.51 4.14
N ASP A 182 -1.79 -38.29 3.96
CA ASP A 182 -3.14 -38.07 3.42
C ASP A 182 -3.30 -38.66 2.02
N GLU A 183 -4.34 -39.48 1.87
CA GLU A 183 -4.61 -40.26 0.66
C GLU A 183 -5.14 -39.40 -0.49
N THR A 184 -5.66 -38.21 -0.18
CA THR A 184 -6.19 -37.25 -1.17
C THR A 184 -5.06 -36.40 -1.75
N ALA A 185 -4.21 -35.85 -0.89
CA ALA A 185 -3.02 -35.12 -1.32
C ALA A 185 -1.99 -36.05 -1.98
N ALA A 186 -1.90 -37.31 -1.52
CA ALA A 186 -1.10 -38.38 -2.09
C ALA A 186 0.35 -37.94 -2.43
N VAL A 187 0.99 -37.22 -1.51
CA VAL A 187 2.33 -36.67 -1.72
C VAL A 187 3.32 -37.82 -1.97
N PRO A 188 4.08 -37.79 -3.09
CA PRO A 188 5.00 -38.86 -3.45
C PRO A 188 6.33 -38.74 -2.68
N TRP A 189 6.31 -39.01 -1.38
CA TRP A 189 7.49 -38.94 -0.51
C TRP A 189 8.62 -39.88 -1.00
N PRO A 190 9.83 -39.36 -1.28
CA PRO A 190 10.96 -40.18 -1.73
C PRO A 190 11.38 -41.26 -0.73
N ILE A 191 11.33 -40.93 0.56
CA ILE A 191 11.55 -41.87 1.67
C ILE A 191 10.17 -42.18 2.27
N PRO A 192 9.74 -43.45 2.28
CA PRO A 192 8.45 -43.83 2.85
C PRO A 192 8.30 -43.38 4.30
N LEU A 193 7.10 -42.92 4.66
CA LEU A 193 6.83 -42.29 5.96
C LEU A 193 7.05 -43.23 7.16
N GLU A 194 7.04 -44.55 6.95
CA GLU A 194 7.39 -45.54 7.98
C GLU A 194 8.88 -45.51 8.34
N ARG A 195 9.71 -44.98 7.44
CA ARG A 195 11.16 -44.81 7.60
C ARG A 195 11.56 -43.35 7.83
N ALA A 196 10.61 -42.42 7.78
CA ALA A 196 10.85 -41.00 8.02
C ALA A 196 10.97 -40.69 9.53
N ILE A 197 11.81 -39.72 9.85
CA ILE A 197 11.94 -39.15 11.19
C ILE A 197 10.89 -38.04 11.31
N LEU A 198 9.87 -38.28 12.14
CA LEU A 198 8.66 -37.46 12.26
C LEU A 198 8.37 -37.11 13.71
N SER A 199 7.80 -35.93 13.93
CA SER A 199 7.24 -35.58 15.25
C SER A 199 5.91 -36.30 15.48
N ASP A 200 5.60 -36.62 16.75
CA ASP A 200 4.30 -37.20 17.12
C ASP A 200 3.13 -36.27 16.77
N LYS A 201 3.36 -34.95 16.82
CA LYS A 201 2.37 -33.93 16.44
C LYS A 201 1.98 -34.06 14.97
N ASP A 202 2.96 -34.18 14.07
CA ASP A 202 2.70 -34.28 12.63
C ASP A 202 1.99 -35.59 12.26
N ARG A 203 2.24 -36.68 13.01
CA ARG A 203 1.52 -37.96 12.83
C ARG A 203 0.03 -37.85 13.15
N ALA A 204 -0.34 -36.97 14.07
CA ALA A 204 -1.70 -36.80 14.58
C ALA A 204 -2.51 -35.72 13.83
N HIS A 205 -1.95 -35.08 12.79
CA HIS A 205 -2.67 -34.07 12.01
C HIS A 205 -3.89 -34.66 11.28
N PRO A 206 -4.93 -33.84 11.03
CA PRO A 206 -6.17 -34.29 10.42
C PRO A 206 -5.97 -34.71 8.96
N ARG A 207 -6.87 -35.58 8.49
CA ARG A 207 -6.98 -35.91 7.05
C ARG A 207 -7.70 -34.80 6.30
N MET A 208 -7.56 -34.72 4.98
CA MET A 208 -8.13 -33.67 4.13
C MET A 208 -9.63 -33.47 4.36
N ALA A 209 -10.38 -34.55 4.57
CA ALA A 209 -11.82 -34.51 4.83
C ALA A 209 -12.19 -33.81 6.16
N GLU A 210 -11.24 -33.70 7.09
CA GLU A 210 -11.39 -33.09 8.42
C GLU A 210 -10.72 -31.70 8.50
N VAL A 211 -10.00 -31.30 7.43
CA VAL A 211 -9.37 -29.98 7.35
C VAL A 211 -10.44 -28.92 7.12
N ALA A 212 -10.57 -27.99 8.06
CA ALA A 212 -11.28 -26.75 7.81
C ALA A 212 -10.42 -25.87 6.88
N PRO A 213 -10.89 -25.54 5.66
CA PRO A 213 -10.14 -24.68 4.76
C PRO A 213 -9.83 -23.34 5.44
N MET A 214 -8.62 -22.85 5.24
CA MET A 214 -8.27 -21.51 5.68
C MET A 214 -9.08 -20.53 4.82
N PRO A 215 -9.92 -19.67 5.40
CA PRO A 215 -10.68 -18.71 4.62
C PRO A 215 -9.70 -17.88 3.80
N VAL A 216 -10.01 -17.72 2.51
CA VAL A 216 -9.31 -16.72 1.71
C VAL A 216 -9.76 -15.38 2.26
N GLU A 217 -8.95 -14.78 3.14
CA GLU A 217 -9.06 -13.37 3.44
C GLU A 217 -9.10 -12.59 2.11
N PRO A 218 -9.80 -11.45 2.04
CA PRO A 218 -9.73 -10.59 0.86
C PRO A 218 -8.28 -10.48 0.41
N GLU A 219 -8.05 -10.52 -0.91
CA GLU A 219 -6.71 -10.35 -1.48
C GLU A 219 -5.98 -9.23 -0.73
N ARG A 220 -4.74 -9.49 -0.28
CA ARG A 220 -3.91 -8.46 0.37
C ARG A 220 -4.02 -7.17 -0.45
N GLY A 221 -4.40 -6.07 0.21
CA GLY A 221 -4.63 -4.78 -0.45
C GLY A 221 -6.09 -4.37 -0.55
N ARG A 222 -7.04 -5.10 0.05
CA ARG A 222 -8.48 -4.79 -0.04
C ARG A 222 -9.17 -4.46 1.29
N ARG A 223 -8.49 -4.61 2.43
CA ARG A 223 -9.04 -4.27 3.76
C ARG A 223 -8.73 -2.81 4.09
N VAL A 224 -9.76 -1.98 4.23
CA VAL A 224 -9.63 -0.52 4.34
C VAL A 224 -10.17 -0.03 5.68
N LEU A 225 -9.38 0.77 6.40
CA LEU A 225 -9.85 1.61 7.50
C LEU A 225 -10.09 3.03 7.00
N VAL A 226 -11.27 3.60 7.25
CA VAL A 226 -11.57 5.02 6.99
C VAL A 226 -11.71 5.74 8.32
N THR A 227 -10.83 6.70 8.61
CA THR A 227 -10.97 7.60 9.77
C THR A 227 -11.74 8.87 9.35
N GLY A 228 -12.52 9.45 10.25
CA GLY A 228 -13.43 10.54 9.90
C GLY A 228 -14.58 10.06 9.02
N ALA A 229 -15.02 8.80 9.20
CA ALA A 229 -16.02 8.14 8.38
C ALA A 229 -17.41 8.82 8.41
N ARG A 230 -17.68 9.66 9.40
CA ARG A 230 -18.91 10.47 9.53
C ARG A 230 -18.73 11.89 8.96
N GLY A 231 -17.59 12.20 8.34
CA GLY A 231 -17.38 13.43 7.57
C GLY A 231 -18.01 13.36 6.17
N GLN A 232 -18.00 14.49 5.43
CA GLN A 232 -18.58 14.56 4.08
C GLN A 232 -17.95 13.51 3.14
N LEU A 233 -16.62 13.48 3.06
CA LEU A 233 -15.89 12.51 2.24
C LEU A 233 -15.96 11.10 2.86
N GLY A 234 -15.87 10.99 4.18
CA GLY A 234 -15.97 9.71 4.90
C GLY A 234 -17.23 8.94 4.53
N ARG A 235 -18.41 9.60 4.56
CA ARG A 235 -19.68 8.98 4.16
C ARG A 235 -19.66 8.46 2.73
N GLU A 236 -19.08 9.24 1.80
CA GLU A 236 -19.02 8.85 0.39
C GLU A 236 -18.04 7.68 0.18
N LEU A 237 -16.89 7.67 0.86
CA LEU A 237 -15.95 6.56 0.84
C LEU A 237 -16.58 5.27 1.38
N MET A 238 -17.30 5.35 2.51
CA MET A 238 -18.02 4.20 3.09
C MET A 238 -19.07 3.62 2.14
N LYS A 239 -19.58 4.41 1.18
CA LYS A 239 -20.52 3.97 0.16
C LYS A 239 -19.82 3.37 -1.07
N GLN A 240 -18.79 4.03 -1.60
CA GLN A 240 -18.17 3.63 -2.87
C GLN A 240 -17.13 2.51 -2.75
N LEU A 241 -16.37 2.45 -1.65
CA LEU A 241 -15.33 1.43 -1.47
C LEU A 241 -15.89 -0.01 -1.50
N PRO A 242 -17.01 -0.35 -0.84
CA PRO A 242 -17.58 -1.69 -0.97
C PRO A 242 -18.03 -2.03 -2.39
N GLN A 243 -18.54 -1.04 -3.14
CA GLN A 243 -18.94 -1.21 -4.55
C GLN A 243 -17.72 -1.49 -5.45
N ALA A 244 -16.55 -0.98 -5.07
CA ALA A 244 -15.28 -1.25 -5.73
C ALA A 244 -14.59 -2.54 -5.23
N GLY A 245 -15.26 -3.33 -4.38
CA GLY A 245 -14.75 -4.63 -3.92
C GLY A 245 -13.79 -4.58 -2.74
N TYR A 246 -13.79 -3.49 -1.97
CA TYR A 246 -13.03 -3.36 -0.72
C TYR A 246 -13.87 -3.78 0.49
N THR A 247 -13.22 -4.36 1.51
CA THR A 247 -13.83 -4.59 2.82
C THR A 247 -13.49 -3.40 3.72
N VAL A 248 -14.50 -2.69 4.21
CA VAL A 248 -14.30 -1.36 4.80
C VAL A 248 -14.77 -1.29 6.24
N THR A 249 -13.92 -0.78 7.11
CA THR A 249 -14.24 -0.38 8.48
C THR A 249 -14.18 1.14 8.59
N GLY A 250 -15.26 1.78 9.04
CA GLY A 250 -15.31 3.21 9.27
C GLY A 250 -15.22 3.54 10.76
N VAL A 251 -14.38 4.49 11.13
CA VAL A 251 -14.23 5.00 12.50
C VAL A 251 -14.25 6.53 12.54
N ASP A 252 -14.64 7.09 13.68
CA ASP A 252 -14.71 8.53 13.90
C ASP A 252 -14.55 8.86 15.39
N LEU A 253 -14.55 10.14 15.75
CA LEU A 253 -14.63 10.58 17.13
C LEU A 253 -16.03 10.31 17.72
N PRO A 254 -16.12 9.98 19.02
CA PRO A 254 -15.01 9.85 19.98
C PRO A 254 -14.34 8.47 20.01
N GLU A 255 -14.77 7.51 19.19
CA GLU A 255 -14.32 6.12 19.26
C GLU A 255 -12.87 5.94 18.79
N ALA A 256 -12.44 6.71 17.79
CA ALA A 256 -11.08 6.71 17.27
C ALA A 256 -10.58 8.15 17.12
N ASP A 257 -9.56 8.49 17.89
CA ASP A 257 -8.83 9.75 17.81
C ASP A 257 -7.43 9.50 17.24
N VAL A 258 -7.25 9.84 15.97
CA VAL A 258 -5.96 9.68 15.27
C VAL A 258 -4.82 10.45 15.95
N SER A 259 -5.14 11.47 16.75
CA SER A 259 -4.14 12.26 17.48
C SER A 259 -3.71 11.64 18.82
N ASP A 260 -4.44 10.65 19.33
CA ASP A 260 -4.09 9.91 20.54
C ASP A 260 -3.02 8.85 20.21
N ALA A 261 -1.77 9.15 20.57
CA ALA A 261 -0.65 8.26 20.31
C ALA A 261 -0.76 6.90 21.04
N VAL A 262 -1.40 6.86 22.21
CA VAL A 262 -1.59 5.61 22.97
C VAL A 262 -2.60 4.74 22.24
N GLN A 263 -3.72 5.32 21.81
CA GLN A 263 -4.72 4.60 21.03
C GLN A 263 -4.13 4.09 19.70
N MET A 264 -3.38 4.92 18.99
CA MET A 264 -2.78 4.53 17.70
C MET A 264 -1.69 3.46 17.85
N THR A 265 -1.01 3.39 18.99
CA THR A 265 -0.02 2.33 19.27
C THR A 265 -0.69 1.00 19.61
N ALA A 266 -1.85 1.04 20.28
CA ALA A 266 -2.59 -0.15 20.69
C ALA A 266 -3.54 -0.68 19.60
N TRP A 267 -3.73 0.07 18.51
CA TRP A 267 -4.64 -0.32 17.43
C TRP A 267 -4.11 -1.53 16.66
N ASP A 268 -5.00 -2.49 16.36
CA ASP A 268 -4.65 -3.65 15.55
C ASP A 268 -4.57 -3.27 14.07
N TRP A 269 -3.37 -2.91 13.62
CA TRP A 269 -3.10 -2.55 12.24
C TRP A 269 -3.05 -3.75 11.28
N SER A 270 -2.89 -4.98 11.81
CA SER A 270 -2.78 -6.19 10.98
C SER A 270 -4.08 -6.51 10.21
N ALA A 271 -5.20 -5.96 10.69
CA ALA A 271 -6.52 -6.08 10.08
C ALA A 271 -6.69 -5.22 8.81
N TYR A 272 -5.75 -4.32 8.49
CA TYR A 272 -5.90 -3.33 7.42
C TYR A 272 -4.71 -3.32 6.46
N ASP A 273 -5.02 -3.27 5.16
CA ASP A 273 -4.03 -3.11 4.11
C ASP A 273 -3.90 -1.64 3.66
N ILE A 274 -4.97 -0.87 3.87
CA ILE A 274 -5.10 0.54 3.48
C ILE A 274 -5.75 1.30 4.64
N VAL A 275 -5.23 2.50 4.92
CA VAL A 275 -5.85 3.47 5.84
C VAL A 275 -6.11 4.76 5.08
N ILE A 276 -7.37 5.21 5.03
CA ILE A 276 -7.76 6.48 4.43
C ILE A 276 -8.11 7.46 5.55
N ASN A 277 -7.27 8.47 5.71
CA ASN A 277 -7.44 9.52 6.70
C ASN A 277 -8.27 10.69 6.15
N ALA A 278 -9.59 10.62 6.35
CA ALA A 278 -10.55 11.70 6.07
C ALA A 278 -10.89 12.53 7.32
N ALA A 279 -10.26 12.26 8.47
CA ALA A 279 -10.40 13.06 9.68
C ALA A 279 -9.56 14.36 9.58
N ALA A 280 -10.20 15.49 9.87
CA ALA A 280 -9.54 16.80 9.91
C ALA A 280 -10.33 17.80 10.75
N TRP A 281 -9.64 18.80 11.29
CA TRP A 281 -10.26 20.04 11.73
C TRP A 281 -10.39 20.97 10.51
N THR A 282 -11.62 21.30 10.11
CA THR A 282 -11.91 22.08 8.90
C THR A 282 -12.56 23.44 9.17
N ASP A 283 -12.71 23.84 10.44
CA ASP A 283 -13.15 25.19 10.81
C ASP A 283 -11.97 26.15 10.71
N VAL A 284 -11.81 26.72 9.50
CA VAL A 284 -10.64 27.54 9.11
C VAL A 284 -10.52 28.79 9.98
N ASP A 285 -11.62 29.51 10.20
CA ASP A 285 -11.63 30.71 11.03
C ASP A 285 -11.47 30.32 12.52
N GLY A 286 -12.14 29.25 12.95
CA GLY A 286 -12.00 28.73 14.33
C GLY A 286 -10.56 28.35 14.69
N ALA A 287 -9.75 27.94 13.71
CA ALA A 287 -8.34 27.58 13.91
C ALA A 287 -7.46 28.77 14.36
N GLU A 288 -7.87 30.02 14.12
CA GLU A 288 -7.09 31.19 14.52
C GLU A 288 -7.21 31.51 16.01
N THR A 289 -8.24 30.99 16.68
CA THR A 289 -8.44 31.16 18.12
C THR A 289 -7.34 30.45 18.94
N PRO A 290 -7.06 30.88 20.19
CA PRO A 290 -6.04 30.22 21.02
C PRO A 290 -6.28 28.72 21.24
N ASP A 291 -7.53 28.31 21.40
CA ASP A 291 -7.92 26.91 21.60
C ASP A 291 -8.02 26.16 20.26
N GLY A 292 -8.63 26.77 19.26
CA GLY A 292 -8.74 26.21 17.91
C GLY A 292 -7.39 25.95 17.26
N ARG A 293 -6.37 26.78 17.53
CA ARG A 293 -5.00 26.54 17.07
C ARG A 293 -4.47 25.20 17.58
N ARG A 294 -4.62 24.90 18.87
CA ARG A 294 -4.16 23.63 19.44
C ARG A 294 -4.94 22.44 18.89
N LEU A 295 -6.25 22.59 18.73
CA LEU A 295 -7.11 21.53 18.17
C LEU A 295 -6.82 21.28 16.68
N SER A 296 -6.59 22.33 15.90
CA SER A 296 -6.22 22.24 14.48
C SER A 296 -4.88 21.51 14.32
N TRP A 297 -3.85 21.87 15.08
CA TRP A 297 -2.57 21.15 15.04
C TRP A 297 -2.68 19.69 15.50
N ARG A 298 -3.45 19.43 16.55
CA ARG A 298 -3.70 18.07 17.03
C ARG A 298 -4.37 17.20 15.96
N ALA A 299 -5.43 17.70 15.32
CA ALA A 299 -6.16 16.95 14.30
C ALA A 299 -5.42 16.86 12.96
N ASN A 300 -4.83 17.95 12.49
CA ASN A 300 -4.29 18.08 11.13
C ASN A 300 -2.80 17.79 11.01
N ALA A 301 -2.03 17.81 12.10
CA ALA A 301 -0.58 17.50 12.08
C ALA A 301 -0.25 16.28 12.94
N THR A 302 -0.63 16.28 14.23
CA THR A 302 -0.32 15.15 15.14
C THR A 302 -1.02 13.87 14.69
N GLY A 303 -2.30 13.96 14.30
CA GLY A 303 -3.07 12.82 13.78
C GLY A 303 -2.38 12.13 12.58
N PRO A 304 -2.15 12.86 11.47
CA PRO A 304 -1.43 12.32 10.32
C PRO A 304 -0.04 11.79 10.66
N ALA A 305 0.72 12.44 11.55
CA ALA A 305 2.03 11.96 11.96
C ALA A 305 1.99 10.61 12.71
N ASN A 306 0.96 10.36 13.52
CA ASN A 306 0.76 9.05 14.13
C ASN A 306 0.43 7.98 13.10
N LEU A 307 -0.45 8.29 12.14
CA LEU A 307 -0.81 7.37 11.07
C LEU A 307 0.37 7.08 10.15
N ALA A 308 1.19 8.07 9.81
CA ALA A 308 2.40 7.90 9.01
C ALA A 308 3.42 6.98 9.69
N ARG A 309 3.61 7.14 11.01
CA ARG A 309 4.46 6.23 11.80
C ARG A 309 3.92 4.80 11.80
N ALA A 310 2.62 4.63 11.98
CA ALA A 310 1.98 3.32 11.91
C ALA A 310 2.11 2.71 10.50
N ALA A 311 1.95 3.50 9.43
CA ALA A 311 2.12 3.05 8.05
C ALA A 311 3.54 2.56 7.79
N ALA A 312 4.56 3.30 8.26
CA ALA A 312 5.95 2.89 8.16
C ALA A 312 6.27 1.62 8.97
N ALA A 313 5.64 1.43 10.12
CA ALA A 313 5.86 0.27 10.98
C ALA A 313 5.14 -1.00 10.50
N HIS A 314 3.94 -0.86 9.94
CA HIS A 314 3.04 -1.97 9.62
C HIS A 314 2.84 -2.20 8.11
N GLY A 315 3.36 -1.33 7.25
CA GLY A 315 3.42 -1.54 5.80
C GLY A 315 2.11 -1.35 5.03
N PHE A 316 1.06 -0.80 5.67
CA PHE A 316 -0.20 -0.45 4.99
C PHE A 316 -0.05 0.79 4.09
N THR A 317 -0.92 0.92 3.09
CA THR A 317 -0.98 2.13 2.26
C THR A 317 -1.75 3.23 2.99
N LEU A 318 -1.16 4.42 3.14
CA LEU A 318 -1.80 5.57 3.78
C LEU A 318 -2.31 6.56 2.72
N VAL A 319 -3.63 6.75 2.65
CA VAL A 319 -4.23 7.86 1.90
C VAL A 319 -4.51 9.00 2.87
N HIS A 320 -3.98 10.19 2.63
CA HIS A 320 -4.27 11.36 3.45
C HIS A 320 -4.86 12.49 2.61
N ILE A 321 -5.95 13.07 3.10
CA ILE A 321 -6.62 14.20 2.42
C ILE A 321 -6.02 15.50 2.92
N SER A 322 -5.40 16.25 2.01
CA SER A 322 -4.85 17.58 2.23
C SER A 322 -5.71 18.68 1.59
N SER A 323 -5.21 19.91 1.56
CA SER A 323 -5.91 21.10 1.13
C SER A 323 -4.98 22.02 0.34
N GLU A 324 -5.57 22.77 -0.58
CA GLU A 324 -4.98 23.92 -1.26
C GLU A 324 -4.50 25.03 -0.31
N TYR A 325 -5.00 25.10 0.93
CA TYR A 325 -4.56 26.09 1.95
C TYR A 325 -3.11 25.88 2.40
N THR A 326 -2.46 24.82 1.92
CA THR A 326 -1.00 24.64 2.04
C THR A 326 -0.22 25.66 1.21
N PHE A 327 -0.87 26.36 0.26
CA PHE A 327 -0.29 27.42 -0.55
C PHE A 327 -0.82 28.81 -0.16
N ASP A 328 -0.14 29.87 -0.62
CA ASP A 328 -0.55 31.26 -0.35
C ASP A 328 -1.54 31.82 -1.37
N GLY A 329 -1.76 31.12 -2.49
CA GLY A 329 -2.65 31.57 -3.56
C GLY A 329 -2.09 32.69 -4.44
N THR A 330 -0.78 32.96 -4.40
CA THR A 330 -0.13 33.95 -5.26
C THR A 330 0.07 33.45 -6.69
N ALA A 331 0.30 32.14 -6.85
CA ALA A 331 0.25 31.48 -8.15
C ALA A 331 -1.20 31.32 -8.63
N GLY A 332 -1.42 31.43 -9.94
CA GLY A 332 -2.76 31.28 -10.52
C GLY A 332 -3.27 29.83 -10.48
N ILE A 333 -2.37 28.85 -10.61
CA ILE A 333 -2.65 27.41 -10.55
C ILE A 333 -1.48 26.77 -9.78
N HIS A 334 -1.79 25.90 -8.81
CA HIS A 334 -0.81 25.25 -7.94
C HIS A 334 -0.51 23.82 -8.39
N THR A 335 0.76 23.46 -8.41
CA THR A 335 1.24 22.11 -8.81
C THR A 335 1.61 21.28 -7.59
N GLU A 336 1.74 19.96 -7.73
CA GLU A 336 2.12 19.08 -6.62
C GLU A 336 3.54 19.32 -6.11
N ASP A 337 4.45 19.83 -6.97
CA ASP A 337 5.85 20.10 -6.66
C ASP A 337 6.06 21.51 -6.05
N GLU A 338 4.99 22.29 -5.91
CA GLU A 338 5.06 23.60 -5.28
C GLU A 338 5.36 23.48 -3.78
N PRO A 339 6.37 24.21 -3.26
CA PRO A 339 6.65 24.22 -1.83
C PRO A 339 5.49 24.82 -1.02
N PRO A 340 5.17 24.30 0.17
CA PRO A 340 4.11 24.85 0.99
C PRO A 340 4.43 26.27 1.47
N SER A 341 3.45 27.17 1.39
CA SER A 341 3.52 28.56 1.83
C SER A 341 2.19 29.01 2.50
N PRO A 342 1.70 28.32 3.54
CA PRO A 342 0.36 28.55 4.07
C PRO A 342 0.24 29.91 4.79
N LEU A 343 -0.88 30.61 4.57
CA LEU A 343 -1.14 31.93 5.16
C LEU A 343 -1.58 31.89 6.63
N GLY A 344 -2.36 30.87 7.02
CA GLY A 344 -3.06 30.80 8.32
C GLY A 344 -2.90 29.46 9.01
N VAL A 345 -3.44 29.34 10.23
CA VAL A 345 -3.23 28.18 11.11
C VAL A 345 -3.74 26.87 10.52
N TYR A 346 -4.91 26.91 9.88
CA TYR A 346 -5.46 25.73 9.21
C TYR A 346 -4.47 25.19 8.17
N GLY A 347 -4.03 26.06 7.25
CA GLY A 347 -3.04 25.72 6.21
C GLY A 347 -1.70 25.25 6.78
N GLN A 348 -1.18 25.94 7.81
CA GLN A 348 0.05 25.55 8.50
C GLN A 348 -0.05 24.17 9.12
N SER A 349 -1.18 23.87 9.79
CA SER A 349 -1.39 22.56 10.41
C SER A 349 -1.57 21.45 9.36
N LYS A 350 -2.22 21.73 8.23
CA LYS A 350 -2.30 20.80 7.08
C LYS A 350 -0.92 20.52 6.50
N ALA A 351 -0.14 21.56 6.21
CA ALA A 351 1.23 21.41 5.70
C ALA A 351 2.14 20.61 6.66
N GLY A 352 1.96 20.77 7.97
CA GLY A 352 2.66 19.95 8.98
C GLY A 352 2.26 18.47 8.94
N GLY A 353 0.98 18.17 8.70
CA GLY A 353 0.51 16.80 8.47
C GLY A 353 1.02 16.20 7.17
N ASP A 354 0.99 16.97 6.09
CA ASP A 354 1.49 16.58 4.77
C ASP A 354 2.96 16.15 4.84
N ALA A 355 3.81 16.97 5.46
CA ALA A 355 5.23 16.65 5.64
C ALA A 355 5.47 15.34 6.43
N ALA A 356 4.58 15.00 7.37
CA ALA A 356 4.67 13.74 8.10
C ALA A 356 4.21 12.55 7.24
N VAL A 357 3.18 12.73 6.41
CA VAL A 357 2.67 11.68 5.51
C VAL A 357 3.62 11.39 4.38
N GLU A 358 4.30 12.40 3.82
CA GLU A 358 5.31 12.21 2.77
C GLU A 358 6.47 11.30 3.21
N ALA A 359 6.71 11.18 4.52
CA ALA A 359 7.70 10.26 5.08
C ALA A 359 7.21 8.80 5.15
N ALA A 360 5.91 8.53 4.95
CA ALA A 360 5.39 7.17 4.91
C ALA A 360 5.77 6.49 3.57
N PRO A 361 6.32 5.26 3.56
CA PRO A 361 6.82 4.64 2.33
C PRO A 361 5.77 4.39 1.24
N ARG A 362 4.52 4.14 1.65
CA ARG A 362 3.38 3.84 0.77
C ARG A 362 2.26 4.83 1.05
N HIS A 363 2.27 5.97 0.37
CA HIS A 363 1.28 7.01 0.61
C HIS A 363 0.67 7.57 -0.67
N TYR A 364 -0.58 8.02 -0.53
CA TYR A 364 -1.22 8.94 -1.46
C TYR A 364 -1.63 10.19 -0.68
N LEU A 365 -0.91 11.29 -0.89
CA LEU A 365 -1.27 12.59 -0.34
C LEU A 365 -2.17 13.32 -1.35
N VAL A 366 -3.46 13.41 -1.06
CA VAL A 366 -4.46 13.94 -1.99
C VAL A 366 -4.85 15.36 -1.58
N ARG A 367 -4.30 16.37 -2.25
CA ARG A 367 -4.67 17.78 -2.05
C ARG A 367 -5.97 18.07 -2.80
N THR A 368 -6.98 18.57 -2.09
CA THR A 368 -8.26 18.93 -2.68
C THR A 368 -8.64 20.37 -2.35
N SER A 369 -9.73 20.87 -2.91
CA SER A 369 -10.24 22.22 -2.63
C SER A 369 -11.77 22.27 -2.66
N TRP A 370 -12.34 23.19 -1.87
CA TRP A 370 -13.76 23.59 -1.91
C TRP A 370 -14.74 22.41 -1.94
N VAL A 371 -14.61 21.52 -0.95
CA VAL A 371 -15.33 20.23 -0.91
C VAL A 371 -16.84 20.40 -0.71
N VAL A 372 -17.62 19.68 -1.52
CA VAL A 372 -19.10 19.63 -1.49
C VAL A 372 -19.56 18.18 -1.40
N GLY A 373 -20.30 17.84 -0.34
CA GLY A 373 -20.84 16.49 -0.15
C GLY A 373 -22.04 16.46 0.79
N ASP A 374 -22.19 15.36 1.52
CA ASP A 374 -23.22 15.19 2.54
C ASP A 374 -22.77 15.77 3.89
N GLY A 375 -23.07 17.06 4.09
CA GLY A 375 -22.77 17.83 5.29
C GLY A 375 -22.82 19.34 5.02
N LYS A 376 -22.44 20.15 6.03
CA LYS A 376 -22.39 21.61 5.89
C LYS A 376 -21.32 22.00 4.86
N ASN A 377 -21.73 22.73 3.82
CA ASN A 377 -20.84 23.25 2.80
C ASN A 377 -21.36 24.60 2.25
N PHE A 378 -20.53 25.27 1.45
CA PHE A 378 -20.85 26.59 0.89
C PHE A 378 -22.10 26.56 0.00
N VAL A 379 -22.24 25.56 -0.87
CA VAL A 379 -23.39 25.43 -1.80
C VAL A 379 -24.71 25.34 -1.04
N ARG A 380 -24.80 24.46 -0.03
CA ARG A 380 -25.98 24.35 0.85
C ARG A 380 -26.25 25.65 1.62
N THR A 381 -25.19 26.35 2.04
CA THR A 381 -25.34 27.64 2.73
C THR A 381 -25.96 28.68 1.79
N MET A 382 -25.48 28.79 0.56
CA MET A 382 -26.03 29.74 -0.42
C MET A 382 -27.47 29.39 -0.82
N ALA A 383 -27.79 28.11 -1.02
CA ALA A 383 -29.15 27.67 -1.31
C ALA A 383 -30.11 28.05 -0.16
N SER A 384 -29.71 27.79 1.09
CA SER A 384 -30.52 28.17 2.26
C SER A 384 -30.70 29.69 2.41
N LEU A 385 -29.67 30.49 2.11
CA LEU A 385 -29.81 31.96 2.11
C LEU A 385 -30.78 32.45 1.03
N ALA A 386 -30.72 31.83 -0.16
CA ALA A 386 -31.60 32.14 -1.28
C ALA A 386 -33.07 31.80 -0.97
N GLU A 387 -33.35 30.64 -0.39
CA GLU A 387 -34.69 30.25 0.08
C GLU A 387 -35.25 31.22 1.12
N ARG A 388 -34.38 31.74 1.99
CA ARG A 388 -34.71 32.75 3.00
C ARG A 388 -34.82 34.17 2.45
N GLY A 389 -34.60 34.36 1.15
CA GLY A 389 -34.66 35.67 0.47
C GLY A 389 -33.57 36.64 0.92
N ILE A 390 -32.43 36.15 1.38
CA ILE A 390 -31.29 36.97 1.83
C ILE A 390 -30.42 37.32 0.62
N ALA A 391 -29.98 38.57 0.53
CA ALA A 391 -29.03 39.06 -0.49
C ALA A 391 -27.62 39.16 0.11
N PRO A 392 -26.72 38.18 -0.10
CA PRO A 392 -25.43 38.12 0.54
C PRO A 392 -24.36 38.96 -0.18
N LYS A 393 -23.33 39.34 0.57
CA LYS A 393 -22.06 39.82 0.01
C LYS A 393 -21.09 38.63 -0.05
N VAL A 394 -20.53 38.36 -1.22
CA VAL A 394 -19.67 37.19 -1.45
C VAL A 394 -18.40 37.62 -2.16
N VAL A 395 -17.26 37.09 -1.72
CA VAL A 395 -15.95 37.41 -2.27
C VAL A 395 -15.82 37.01 -3.74
N ALA A 396 -15.37 37.94 -4.57
CA ALA A 396 -15.24 37.80 -6.02
C ALA A 396 -13.78 37.67 -6.50
N ASP A 397 -12.81 37.84 -5.60
CA ASP A 397 -11.36 37.77 -5.87
C ASP A 397 -10.68 36.52 -5.29
N GLN A 398 -11.44 35.63 -4.63
CA GLN A 398 -11.02 34.28 -4.25
C GLN A 398 -11.56 33.29 -5.26
N THR A 399 -10.67 32.58 -5.96
CA THR A 399 -10.99 31.75 -7.12
C THR A 399 -10.51 30.32 -6.96
N GLY A 400 -11.24 29.36 -7.54
CA GLY A 400 -10.95 27.93 -7.40
C GLY A 400 -11.94 27.08 -8.19
N ARG A 401 -12.02 25.80 -7.82
CA ARG A 401 -12.99 24.84 -8.37
C ARG A 401 -13.62 24.06 -7.22
N LEU A 402 -14.92 23.80 -7.32
CA LEU A 402 -15.59 22.92 -6.37
C LEU A 402 -15.10 21.48 -6.55
N THR A 403 -15.02 20.74 -5.44
CA THR A 403 -14.75 19.30 -5.50
C THR A 403 -15.88 18.53 -4.84
N PHE A 404 -16.60 17.74 -5.64
CA PHE A 404 -17.67 16.90 -5.10
C PHE A 404 -17.08 15.65 -4.47
N THR A 405 -17.55 15.27 -3.28
CA THR A 405 -17.03 14.09 -2.56
C THR A 405 -17.17 12.81 -3.37
N THR A 406 -18.16 12.74 -4.27
CA THR A 406 -18.35 11.64 -5.21
C THR A 406 -17.17 11.47 -6.16
N ASP A 407 -16.63 12.57 -6.68
CA ASP A 407 -15.48 12.57 -7.61
C ASP A 407 -14.17 12.39 -6.85
N LEU A 408 -14.04 13.00 -5.67
CA LEU A 408 -12.89 12.83 -4.80
C LEU A 408 -12.73 11.38 -4.33
N ALA A 409 -13.81 10.74 -3.88
CA ALA A 409 -13.81 9.32 -3.52
C ALA A 409 -13.47 8.42 -4.73
N ALA A 410 -14.04 8.70 -5.91
CA ALA A 410 -13.76 7.95 -7.12
C ALA A 410 -12.28 8.04 -7.54
N GLY A 411 -11.67 9.23 -7.44
CA GLY A 411 -10.24 9.41 -7.73
C GLY A 411 -9.33 8.70 -6.74
N ILE A 412 -9.68 8.68 -5.45
CA ILE A 412 -8.95 7.90 -4.44
C ILE A 412 -9.04 6.39 -4.75
N ILE A 413 -10.24 5.90 -5.07
CA ILE A 413 -10.46 4.49 -5.44
C ILE A 413 -9.66 4.12 -6.70
N HIS A 414 -9.58 5.04 -7.67
CA HIS A 414 -8.77 4.86 -8.88
C HIS A 414 -7.28 4.71 -8.57
N LEU A 415 -6.71 5.57 -7.73
CA LEU A 415 -5.29 5.46 -7.32
C LEU A 415 -5.01 4.12 -6.64
N LEU A 416 -5.93 3.66 -5.77
CA LEU A 416 -5.83 2.38 -5.09
C LEU A 416 -5.95 1.19 -6.07
N SER A 417 -6.93 1.21 -6.97
CA SER A 417 -7.24 0.09 -7.86
C SER A 417 -6.22 -0.09 -8.99
N THR A 418 -5.65 1.01 -9.48
CA THR A 418 -4.64 0.99 -10.54
C THR A 418 -3.23 0.76 -10.01
N GLY A 419 -3.01 0.92 -8.71
CA GLY A 419 -1.66 0.88 -8.13
C GLY A 419 -0.77 1.99 -8.69
N ALA A 420 -1.33 3.19 -8.84
CA ALA A 420 -0.59 4.37 -9.29
C ALA A 420 0.68 4.59 -8.45
N GLU A 421 1.66 5.33 -8.99
CA GLU A 421 2.87 5.62 -8.23
C GLU A 421 2.53 6.36 -6.93
N TYR A 422 3.09 5.92 -5.80
CA TYR A 422 2.89 6.59 -4.52
C TYR A 422 3.43 8.02 -4.55
N GLY A 423 2.76 8.94 -3.87
CA GLY A 423 3.15 10.33 -3.80
C GLY A 423 1.98 11.29 -3.63
N THR A 424 2.23 12.53 -4.02
CA THR A 424 1.26 13.63 -3.92
C THR A 424 0.50 13.81 -5.22
N TYR A 425 -0.82 13.97 -5.10
CA TYR A 425 -1.77 14.19 -6.19
C TYR A 425 -2.70 15.35 -5.84
N ASN A 426 -2.85 16.28 -6.77
CA ASN A 426 -3.93 17.25 -6.73
C ASN A 426 -5.21 16.63 -7.31
N LEU A 427 -6.31 16.74 -6.57
CA LEU A 427 -7.61 16.22 -6.98
C LEU A 427 -8.72 17.18 -6.58
N SER A 428 -9.17 17.95 -7.56
CA SER A 428 -10.39 18.77 -7.50
C SER A 428 -11.29 18.49 -8.70
N GLY A 429 -12.47 19.13 -8.77
CA GLY A 429 -13.25 19.14 -10.00
C GLY A 429 -12.49 19.83 -11.14
N ARG A 430 -12.75 19.48 -12.39
CA ARG A 430 -12.23 20.22 -13.56
C ARG A 430 -13.18 21.37 -13.95
N GLY A 431 -12.89 21.99 -15.09
CA GLY A 431 -13.71 23.07 -15.65
C GLY A 431 -13.14 24.46 -15.37
N PRO A 432 -13.94 25.51 -15.58
CA PRO A 432 -13.49 26.89 -15.39
C PRO A 432 -13.10 27.15 -13.93
N VAL A 433 -12.04 27.93 -13.73
CA VAL A 433 -11.72 28.50 -12.41
C VAL A 433 -12.64 29.69 -12.19
N VAL A 434 -13.41 29.66 -11.10
CA VAL A 434 -14.47 30.64 -10.81
C VAL A 434 -14.35 31.18 -9.39
N SER A 435 -14.94 32.35 -9.13
CA SER A 435 -14.97 32.91 -7.78
C SER A 435 -16.08 32.30 -6.91
N TRP A 436 -15.97 32.44 -5.58
CA TRP A 436 -17.09 32.13 -4.68
C TRP A 436 -18.36 32.92 -5.04
N CYS A 437 -18.21 34.16 -5.50
CA CYS A 437 -19.34 35.00 -5.96
C CYS A 437 -20.04 34.38 -7.17
N ASP A 438 -19.28 33.85 -8.14
CA ASP A 438 -19.85 33.20 -9.33
C ASP A 438 -20.60 31.92 -8.96
N ILE A 439 -20.05 31.12 -8.04
CA ILE A 439 -20.74 29.94 -7.50
C ILE A 439 -22.05 30.34 -6.81
N ALA A 440 -22.00 31.35 -5.93
CA ALA A 440 -23.20 31.83 -5.22
C ALA A 440 -24.28 32.33 -6.19
N ARG A 441 -23.90 33.10 -7.22
CA ARG A 441 -24.80 33.54 -8.28
C ARG A 441 -25.45 32.36 -8.99
N ARG A 442 -24.65 31.36 -9.38
CA ARG A 442 -25.16 30.18 -10.06
C ARG A 442 -26.13 29.39 -9.18
N VAL A 443 -25.83 29.25 -7.88
CA VAL A 443 -26.76 28.63 -6.92
C VAL A 443 -28.07 29.41 -6.84
N TYR A 444 -28.02 30.75 -6.74
CA TYR A 444 -29.23 31.58 -6.70
C TYR A 444 -30.11 31.39 -7.94
N GLU A 445 -29.50 31.38 -9.13
CA GLU A 445 -30.23 31.10 -10.39
C GLU A 445 -30.89 29.72 -10.38
N LEU A 446 -30.16 28.68 -9.95
CA LEU A 446 -30.63 27.30 -9.94
C LEU A 446 -31.81 27.09 -8.97
N VAL A 447 -31.92 27.88 -7.91
CA VAL A 447 -33.08 27.87 -6.99
C VAL A 447 -34.15 28.90 -7.37
N GLY A 448 -34.07 29.51 -8.56
CA GLY A 448 -35.09 30.43 -9.09
C GLY A 448 -35.03 31.87 -8.55
N ARG A 449 -33.90 32.28 -7.97
CA ARG A 449 -33.61 33.66 -7.52
C ARG A 449 -32.73 34.40 -8.53
N SER A 450 -32.64 35.72 -8.41
CA SER A 450 -31.80 36.52 -9.31
C SER A 450 -30.33 36.48 -8.87
N ALA A 451 -29.41 36.21 -9.79
CA ALA A 451 -27.97 36.34 -9.55
C ALA A 451 -27.56 37.76 -9.08
N ALA A 452 -28.34 38.79 -9.45
CA ALA A 452 -28.08 40.17 -9.04
C ALA A 452 -28.27 40.41 -7.53
N GLU A 453 -28.89 39.48 -6.80
CA GLU A 453 -29.01 39.54 -5.34
C GLU A 453 -27.67 39.24 -4.63
N VAL A 454 -26.73 38.59 -5.32
CA VAL A 454 -25.39 38.33 -4.79
C VAL A 454 -24.49 39.52 -5.12
N THR A 455 -24.12 40.26 -4.07
CA THR A 455 -23.26 41.43 -4.19
C THR A 455 -21.78 41.00 -4.17
N PRO A 456 -20.99 41.29 -5.23
CA PRO A 456 -19.57 40.97 -5.24
C PRO A 456 -18.82 41.92 -4.30
N VAL A 457 -17.86 41.40 -3.56
CA VAL A 457 -16.90 42.17 -2.76
C VAL A 457 -15.49 41.62 -2.92
N THR A 458 -14.48 42.43 -2.68
CA THR A 458 -13.09 41.96 -2.55
C THR A 458 -12.87 41.32 -1.19
N THR A 459 -11.81 40.53 -1.05
CA THR A 459 -11.37 39.95 0.21
C THR A 459 -11.07 41.05 1.22
N ALA A 460 -10.43 42.14 0.79
CA ALA A 460 -10.14 43.29 1.65
C ALA A 460 -11.42 43.96 2.19
N GLU A 461 -12.43 44.15 1.35
CA GLU A 461 -13.73 44.71 1.76
C GLU A 461 -14.50 43.75 2.67
N TYR A 462 -14.48 42.45 2.37
CA TYR A 462 -15.17 41.44 3.17
C TYR A 462 -14.56 41.34 4.57
N TYR A 463 -13.24 41.51 4.71
CA TYR A 463 -12.52 41.42 6.00
C TYR A 463 -12.50 42.75 6.77
N ALA A 464 -12.88 43.87 6.15
CA ALA A 464 -12.85 45.17 6.79
C ALA A 464 -13.68 45.19 8.08
N GLY A 465 -13.01 45.43 9.22
CA GLY A 465 -13.63 45.52 10.54
C GLY A 465 -14.01 44.17 11.17
N GLN A 466 -13.57 43.05 10.60
CA GLN A 466 -13.77 41.71 11.16
C GLN A 466 -12.47 41.22 11.81
N GLU A 467 -12.55 40.76 13.05
CA GLU A 467 -11.43 40.14 13.78
C GLU A 467 -11.59 38.63 13.81
N GLY A 468 -10.47 37.89 13.83
CA GLY A 468 -10.46 36.43 13.95
C GLY A 468 -10.79 35.65 12.68
N ILE A 469 -10.81 36.30 11.51
CA ILE A 469 -10.96 35.64 10.22
C ILE A 469 -9.60 35.19 9.71
N ALA A 470 -9.53 33.94 9.27
CA ALA A 470 -8.30 33.39 8.71
C ALA A 470 -7.98 34.03 7.35
N PRO A 471 -6.70 34.33 7.07
CA PRO A 471 -6.29 34.72 5.74
C PRO A 471 -6.55 33.57 4.77
N ARG A 472 -7.15 33.88 3.61
CA ARG A 472 -7.51 32.89 2.58
C ARG A 472 -6.69 33.15 1.32
N PRO A 473 -6.22 32.10 0.63
CA PRO A 473 -5.51 32.25 -0.63
C PRO A 473 -6.45 32.82 -1.71
N LEU A 474 -5.93 33.69 -2.57
CA LEU A 474 -6.72 34.30 -3.66
C LEU A 474 -6.95 33.31 -4.81
N SER A 475 -5.99 32.41 -5.07
CA SER A 475 -6.21 31.25 -5.92
C SER A 475 -6.17 29.95 -5.11
N SER A 476 -7.09 29.06 -5.43
CA SER A 476 -7.24 27.70 -4.91
C SER A 476 -7.28 26.69 -6.07
N ALA A 477 -6.91 27.13 -7.28
CA ALA A 477 -6.92 26.28 -8.46
C ALA A 477 -5.72 25.32 -8.41
N LEU A 478 -6.01 24.03 -8.51
CA LEU A 478 -4.99 22.98 -8.55
C LEU A 478 -4.79 22.52 -10.00
N ASP A 479 -3.54 22.23 -10.37
CA ASP A 479 -3.19 21.51 -11.59
C ASP A 479 -3.61 20.04 -11.45
N LEU A 480 -4.25 19.47 -12.47
CA LEU A 480 -4.80 18.11 -12.43
C LEU A 480 -4.04 17.14 -13.36
N SER A 481 -2.97 17.59 -14.00
CA SER A 481 -2.25 16.82 -15.03
C SER A 481 -1.71 15.49 -14.49
N ARG A 482 -1.25 15.45 -13.24
CA ARG A 482 -0.71 14.22 -12.63
C ARG A 482 -1.78 13.16 -12.41
N ILE A 483 -2.95 13.51 -11.85
CA ILE A 483 -4.05 12.55 -11.69
C ILE A 483 -4.62 12.14 -13.04
N GLU A 484 -4.72 13.05 -14.01
CA GLU A 484 -5.15 12.74 -15.38
C GLU A 484 -4.19 11.78 -16.09
N ALA A 485 -2.88 11.91 -15.87
CA ALA A 485 -1.88 11.00 -16.42
C ALA A 485 -2.00 9.56 -15.89
N THR A 486 -2.65 9.35 -14.73
CA THR A 486 -2.99 8.00 -14.23
C THR A 486 -4.21 7.38 -14.92
N GLY A 487 -4.88 8.13 -15.80
CA GLY A 487 -6.10 7.71 -16.50
C GLY A 487 -7.41 8.10 -15.81
N PHE A 488 -7.38 8.95 -14.77
CA PHE A 488 -8.59 9.46 -14.11
C PHE A 488 -8.84 10.93 -14.45
N THR A 489 -10.00 11.22 -15.04
CA THR A 489 -10.41 12.60 -15.32
C THR A 489 -11.58 12.99 -14.40
N PRO A 490 -11.41 13.97 -13.50
CA PRO A 490 -12.50 14.46 -12.66
C PRO A 490 -13.67 15.01 -13.49
N ALA A 491 -14.87 15.04 -12.92
CA ALA A 491 -16.01 15.70 -13.56
C ALA A 491 -15.87 17.23 -13.54
N ASP A 492 -16.57 17.90 -14.45
CA ASP A 492 -16.63 19.36 -14.46
C ASP A 492 -17.38 19.87 -13.24
N SER A 493 -16.74 20.78 -12.49
CA SER A 493 -17.24 21.26 -11.21
C SER A 493 -18.54 22.05 -11.32
N MET A 494 -18.78 22.74 -12.45
CA MET A 494 -19.99 23.52 -12.69
C MET A 494 -21.14 22.63 -13.16
N GLU A 495 -20.87 21.63 -14.00
CA GLU A 495 -21.87 20.60 -14.34
C GLU A 495 -22.32 19.83 -13.10
N ARG A 496 -21.38 19.49 -12.20
CA ARG A 496 -21.70 18.85 -10.92
C ARG A 496 -22.53 19.76 -10.02
N LEU A 497 -22.24 21.06 -9.98
CA LEU A 497 -23.06 22.04 -9.26
C LEU A 497 -24.50 22.08 -9.77
N GLU A 498 -24.68 22.14 -11.10
CA GLU A 498 -25.99 22.15 -11.74
C GLU A 498 -26.80 20.87 -11.48
N ALA A 499 -26.13 19.72 -11.40
CA ALA A 499 -26.76 18.46 -11.03
C ALA A 499 -27.06 18.37 -9.52
N TYR A 500 -26.23 18.97 -8.67
CA TYR A 500 -26.34 18.86 -7.22
C TYR A 500 -27.42 19.77 -6.62
N VAL A 501 -27.50 21.04 -7.02
CA VAL A 501 -28.43 22.00 -6.43
C VAL A 501 -29.90 21.55 -6.48
N PRO A 502 -30.42 20.95 -7.58
CA PRO A 502 -31.78 20.43 -7.62
C PRO A 502 -32.07 19.26 -6.66
N THR A 503 -31.03 18.65 -6.07
CA THR A 503 -31.17 17.54 -5.11
C THR A 503 -31.23 17.99 -3.66
N LEU A 504 -31.08 19.29 -3.39
CA LEU A 504 -30.95 19.86 -2.05
C LEU A 504 -32.23 19.86 -1.22
#